data_AF-V6LF08-F1
#
_entry.id   AF-V6LF08-F1
#
_cell.length_a   1.000
_cell.length_b   1.000
_cell.length_c   1.000
_cell.angle_alpha   90.00
_cell.angle_beta   90.00
_cell.angle_gamma   90.00
#
_symmetry.space_group_name_H-M   'P 1'
#
loop_
_entity.id
_entity.type
_entity.pdbx_description
1 polymer ?
#
loop_
_entity_poly.entity_id
_entity_poly.type
_entity_poly.pdbx_seq_one_letter_code
_entity_poly.pdbx_strand_id
1 'polypeptide(L)'
;MFSHCSDSEQLAQPQAHSEELSQSSQINDYHNPKTPGKSQYNIFSQQESLLLKSIINSSNINQQLLNWVKITNKFNSVSKRQRQKVSLYQHYQRVLNVQHCKVWLKEDDAQLINAVNSTPARQWRKIGLKINRTSNEVIKRLKQLKYSTDALDQNKFP
;
A
#
# COMPACT_ATOMS: atom_id res chain seq x y z
N MET A 1 -34.93 20.59 -82.70
CA MET A 1 -35.21 19.22 -83.17
C MET A 1 -33.93 18.39 -82.96
N PHE A 2 -34.07 17.17 -82.43
CA PHE A 2 -33.04 16.21 -81.97
C PHE A 2 -32.33 16.64 -80.66
N SER A 3 -32.56 16.10 -79.45
CA SER A 3 -32.87 14.76 -78.91
C SER A 3 -31.63 13.94 -78.52
N HIS A 4 -31.50 13.75 -77.19
CA HIS A 4 -30.69 12.78 -76.40
C HIS A 4 -29.15 12.86 -76.52
N CYS A 5 -28.37 12.85 -75.43
CA CYS A 5 -28.26 11.81 -74.41
C CYS A 5 -27.47 12.29 -73.15
N SER A 6 -27.85 11.78 -71.98
CA SER A 6 -27.09 11.40 -70.76
C SER A 6 -25.72 12.06 -70.48
N ASP A 7 -25.38 12.52 -69.27
CA ASP A 7 -25.29 11.67 -68.07
C ASP A 7 -25.60 12.42 -66.76
N SER A 8 -26.29 11.69 -65.88
CA SER A 8 -26.55 12.04 -64.49
C SER A 8 -25.48 11.37 -63.62
N GLU A 9 -24.60 12.16 -62.99
CA GLU A 9 -23.75 11.65 -61.91
C GLU A 9 -24.35 12.07 -60.56
N GLN A 10 -25.27 11.24 -60.07
CA GLN A 10 -25.67 11.21 -58.68
C GLN A 10 -24.52 10.60 -57.87
N LEU A 11 -23.91 11.39 -56.98
CA LEU A 11 -22.98 10.87 -55.98
C LEU A 11 -23.76 9.99 -54.99
N ALA A 12 -23.73 8.69 -55.22
CA ALA A 12 -24.25 7.68 -54.32
C ALA A 12 -23.38 7.60 -53.05
N GLN A 13 -24.03 7.71 -51.90
CA GLN A 13 -23.50 7.25 -50.62
C GLN A 13 -23.29 5.73 -50.67
N PRO A 14 -22.15 5.19 -50.19
CA PRO A 14 -22.12 3.82 -49.73
C PRO A 14 -22.53 3.77 -48.26
N GLN A 15 -23.78 3.38 -48.02
CA GLN A 15 -24.12 2.63 -46.80
C GLN A 15 -23.51 1.23 -46.93
N ALA A 16 -22.56 0.91 -46.05
CA ALA A 16 -22.21 -0.46 -45.74
C ALA A 16 -22.58 -0.72 -44.28
N HIS A 17 -23.58 -1.58 -44.15
CA HIS A 17 -24.07 -2.17 -42.92
C HIS A 17 -23.05 -3.15 -42.31
N SER A 18 -23.20 -3.31 -40.99
CA SER A 18 -22.85 -4.49 -40.20
C SER A 18 -21.37 -4.73 -39.90
N GLU A 19 -21.01 -4.57 -38.62
CA GLU A 19 -20.85 -5.75 -37.75
C GLU A 19 -20.87 -5.33 -36.28
N GLU A 20 -21.88 -5.85 -35.58
CA GLU A 20 -21.86 -5.98 -34.13
C GLU A 20 -20.61 -6.75 -33.72
N LEU A 21 -19.81 -6.18 -32.82
CA LEU A 21 -19.01 -6.98 -31.91
C LEU A 21 -19.04 -6.30 -30.54
N SER A 22 -20.14 -6.61 -29.85
CA SER A 22 -20.16 -6.74 -28.40
C SER A 22 -18.94 -7.54 -27.96
N GLN A 23 -17.93 -6.87 -27.39
CA GLN A 23 -16.96 -7.52 -26.51
C GLN A 23 -16.78 -6.71 -25.24
N SER A 24 -17.68 -7.05 -24.31
CA SER A 24 -17.36 -7.32 -22.92
C SER A 24 -16.54 -6.26 -22.20
N SER A 25 -17.26 -5.40 -21.48
CA SER A 25 -16.81 -4.94 -20.18
C SER A 25 -16.53 -6.16 -19.30
N GLN A 26 -15.34 -6.74 -19.40
CA GLN A 26 -14.81 -7.64 -18.39
C GLN A 26 -14.43 -6.79 -17.19
N ILE A 27 -15.46 -6.45 -16.41
CA ILE A 27 -15.34 -6.34 -14.97
C ILE A 27 -14.76 -7.68 -14.56
N ASN A 28 -13.44 -7.74 -14.35
CA ASN A 28 -12.84 -8.88 -13.67
C ASN A 28 -13.38 -8.83 -12.23
N ASP A 29 -14.51 -9.52 -12.05
CA ASP A 29 -14.95 -10.11 -10.80
C ASP A 29 -13.82 -11.00 -10.30
N TYR A 30 -12.82 -10.38 -9.66
CA TYR A 30 -11.89 -11.12 -8.85
C TYR A 30 -12.69 -11.69 -7.70
N HIS A 31 -13.02 -12.97 -7.83
CA HIS A 31 -13.43 -13.85 -6.75
C HIS A 31 -12.77 -13.41 -5.46
N ASN A 32 -13.57 -12.87 -4.56
CA ASN A 32 -13.23 -12.70 -3.16
C ASN A 32 -13.70 -13.96 -2.44
N PRO A 33 -12.87 -15.02 -2.30
CA PRO A 33 -13.22 -16.11 -1.41
C PRO A 33 -13.25 -15.55 0.01
N LYS A 34 -14.46 -15.57 0.57
CA LYS A 34 -14.79 -15.14 1.91
C LYS A 34 -13.96 -15.91 2.97
N THR A 35 -13.27 -15.14 3.82
CA THR A 35 -12.87 -15.41 5.22
C THR A 35 -11.70 -16.38 5.50
N PRO A 36 -11.19 -16.48 6.76
CA PRO A 36 -10.53 -15.46 7.56
C PRO A 36 -9.13 -15.95 7.93
N GLY A 37 -8.12 -15.50 7.19
CA GLY A 37 -6.73 -15.88 7.44
C GLY A 37 -5.86 -15.09 6.49
N LYS A 38 -4.71 -14.60 6.98
CA LYS A 38 -3.75 -13.84 6.18
C LYS A 38 -3.39 -14.67 4.93
N SER A 39 -4.01 -14.37 3.78
CA SER A 39 -3.66 -15.09 2.56
C SER A 39 -2.18 -14.82 2.28
N GLN A 40 -1.43 -15.86 1.89
CA GLN A 40 0.01 -15.77 1.62
C GLN A 40 0.34 -14.72 0.54
N TYR A 41 -0.67 -14.30 -0.23
CA TYR A 41 -0.59 -13.22 -1.20
C TYR A 41 -0.31 -11.85 -0.56
N ASN A 42 -0.63 -11.63 0.73
CA ASN A 42 -0.42 -10.34 1.40
C ASN A 42 0.95 -10.20 2.10
N ILE A 43 1.79 -11.22 2.05
CA ILE A 43 3.12 -11.18 2.67
C ILE A 43 4.13 -10.65 1.63
N PHE A 44 4.91 -9.64 2.01
CA PHE A 44 6.02 -9.14 1.19
C PHE A 44 7.24 -10.02 1.38
N SER A 45 7.84 -10.47 0.28
CA SER A 45 9.14 -11.15 0.32
C SER A 45 10.26 -10.15 0.60
N GLN A 46 11.42 -10.67 1.01
CA GLN A 46 12.61 -9.84 1.17
C GLN A 46 13.04 -9.21 -0.15
N GLN A 47 12.96 -9.96 -1.26
CA GLN A 47 13.26 -9.46 -2.60
C GLN A 47 12.32 -8.32 -3.01
N GLU A 48 11.01 -8.46 -2.76
CA GLU A 48 10.03 -7.39 -3.02
C GLU A 48 10.33 -6.15 -2.17
N SER A 49 10.73 -6.35 -0.91
CA SER A 49 11.08 -5.25 0.00
C SER A 49 12.31 -4.48 -0.47
N LEU A 50 13.35 -5.19 -0.92
CA LEU A 50 14.56 -4.58 -1.48
C LEU A 50 14.28 -3.86 -2.80
N LEU A 51 13.47 -4.45 -3.67
CA LEU A 51 13.05 -3.83 -4.93
C LEU A 51 12.25 -2.54 -4.69
N LEU A 52 11.29 -2.57 -3.76
CA LEU A 52 10.52 -1.37 -3.42
C LEU A 52 11.44 -0.27 -2.85
N LYS A 53 12.37 -0.64 -1.98
CA LYS A 53 13.35 0.28 -1.40
C LYS A 53 14.26 0.88 -2.48
N SER A 54 14.75 0.09 -3.43
CA SER A 54 15.61 0.59 -4.51
C SER A 54 14.84 1.55 -5.43
N ILE A 55 13.61 1.21 -5.83
CA ILE A 55 12.77 2.07 -6.66
C ILE A 55 12.55 3.42 -5.98
N ILE A 56 12.22 3.42 -4.69
CA ILE A 56 11.98 4.64 -3.90
C ILE A 56 13.25 5.48 -3.78
N ASN A 57 14.39 4.85 -3.51
CA ASN A 57 15.68 5.56 -3.41
C ASN A 57 16.15 6.12 -4.76
N SER A 58 15.85 5.44 -5.87
CA SER A 58 16.20 5.88 -7.22
C SER A 58 15.29 6.98 -7.75
N SER A 59 14.04 7.05 -7.29
CA SER A 59 13.21 8.21 -7.53
C SER A 59 13.75 9.35 -6.68
N ASN A 60 14.55 10.23 -7.29
CA ASN A 60 15.17 11.42 -6.72
C ASN A 60 14.12 12.47 -6.29
N ILE A 61 13.18 12.05 -5.46
CA ILE A 61 12.00 12.76 -5.02
C ILE A 61 12.14 12.87 -3.50
N ASN A 62 11.98 14.09 -2.99
CA ASN A 62 11.89 14.34 -1.55
C ASN A 62 10.93 13.31 -0.92
N GLN A 63 11.35 12.65 0.17
CA GLN A 63 10.56 11.58 0.82
C GLN A 63 9.11 11.98 1.13
N GLN A 64 8.82 13.28 1.18
CA GLN A 64 7.50 13.87 1.40
C GLN A 64 6.55 13.86 0.18
N LEU A 65 7.04 13.65 -1.05
CA LEU A 65 6.25 13.72 -2.29
C LEU A 65 6.35 12.46 -3.17
N LEU A 66 6.42 11.28 -2.56
CA LEU A 66 6.47 10.01 -3.30
C LEU A 66 5.22 9.84 -4.20
N ASN A 67 5.43 9.81 -5.51
CA ASN A 67 4.37 9.51 -6.47
C ASN A 67 4.11 8.00 -6.53
N TRP A 68 3.19 7.54 -5.69
CA TRP A 68 2.86 6.13 -5.56
C TRP A 68 2.30 5.48 -6.82
N VAL A 69 1.70 6.25 -7.74
CA VAL A 69 1.25 5.69 -9.03
C VAL A 69 2.46 5.28 -9.88
N LYS A 70 3.44 6.17 -10.03
CA LYS A 70 4.69 5.86 -10.76
C LYS A 70 5.46 4.72 -10.11
N ILE A 71 5.57 4.74 -8.78
CA ILE A 71 6.26 3.67 -8.02
C ILE A 71 5.56 2.33 -8.23
N THR A 72 4.23 2.30 -8.17
CA THR A 72 3.46 1.06 -8.35
C THR A 72 3.67 0.51 -9.76
N ASN A 73 3.57 1.35 -10.79
CA ASN A 73 3.78 0.92 -12.17
C ASN A 73 5.19 0.36 -12.39
N LYS A 74 6.22 1.05 -11.87
CA LYS A 74 7.62 0.60 -11.98
C LYS A 74 7.88 -0.67 -11.18
N PHE A 75 7.28 -0.81 -10.00
CA PHE A 75 7.39 -2.03 -9.20
C PHE A 75 6.77 -3.21 -9.94
N ASN A 76 5.56 -3.02 -10.47
CA ASN A 76 4.78 -4.03 -11.16
C ASN A 76 5.34 -4.43 -12.52
N SER A 77 6.13 -3.57 -13.18
CA SER A 77 6.82 -3.93 -14.42
C SER A 77 8.04 -4.83 -14.21
N VAL A 78 8.62 -4.83 -13.01
CA VAL A 78 9.83 -5.60 -12.67
C VAL A 78 9.52 -6.80 -11.78
N SER A 79 8.52 -6.68 -10.91
CA SER A 79 8.11 -7.73 -9.98
C SER A 79 7.34 -8.84 -10.69
N LYS A 80 7.64 -10.10 -10.32
CA LYS A 80 6.85 -11.27 -10.74
C LYS A 80 5.41 -11.23 -10.20
N ARG A 81 5.18 -10.50 -9.11
CA ARG A 81 3.87 -10.38 -8.45
C ARG A 81 3.39 -8.94 -8.49
N GLN A 82 2.16 -8.77 -8.97
CA GLN A 82 1.48 -7.49 -9.00
C GLN A 82 1.04 -7.07 -7.59
N ARG A 83 1.31 -5.83 -7.23
CA ARG A 83 0.93 -5.24 -5.94
C ARG A 83 0.06 -4.02 -6.16
N GLN A 84 -0.92 -3.84 -5.28
CA GLN A 84 -1.74 -2.64 -5.27
C GLN A 84 -0.96 -1.47 -4.65
N LYS A 85 -1.25 -0.26 -5.13
CA LYS A 85 -0.68 1.00 -4.62
C LYS A 85 -0.78 1.11 -3.08
N VAL A 86 -1.95 0.81 -2.53
CA VAL A 86 -2.21 0.89 -1.09
C VAL A 86 -1.34 -0.10 -0.31
N SER A 87 -1.12 -1.31 -0.85
CA SER A 87 -0.29 -2.33 -0.24
C SER A 87 1.19 -1.89 -0.18
N LEU A 88 1.72 -1.37 -1.30
CA LEU A 88 3.09 -0.84 -1.37
C LEU A 88 3.30 0.34 -0.41
N TYR A 89 2.36 1.28 -0.39
CA TYR A 89 2.40 2.42 0.54
C TYR A 89 2.42 1.97 2.00
N GLN A 90 1.52 1.07 2.38
CA GLN A 90 1.44 0.56 3.75
C GLN A 90 2.71 -0.20 4.15
N HIS A 91 3.26 -1.02 3.25
CA HIS A 91 4.51 -1.73 3.50
C HIS A 91 5.67 -0.77 3.70
N TYR A 92 5.78 0.25 2.85
CA TYR A 92 6.80 1.28 3.01
C TYR A 92 6.68 2.00 4.35
N GLN A 93 5.50 2.52 4.68
CA GLN A 93 5.28 3.28 5.93
C GLN A 93 5.54 2.44 7.19
N ARG A 94 5.20 1.15 7.18
CA ARG A 94 5.29 0.30 8.37
C ARG A 94 6.61 -0.43 8.52
N VAL A 95 7.33 -0.68 7.42
CA VAL A 95 8.48 -1.60 7.40
C VAL A 95 9.74 -0.94 6.85
N LEU A 96 9.64 -0.13 5.80
CA LEU A 96 10.82 0.39 5.09
C LEU A 96 11.18 1.83 5.46
N ASN A 97 10.23 2.61 5.99
CA ASN A 97 10.47 4.00 6.37
C ASN A 97 11.36 4.08 7.63
N VAL A 98 12.64 4.41 7.39
CA VAL A 98 13.71 4.43 8.40
C VAL A 98 13.46 5.48 9.49
N GLN A 99 12.58 6.47 9.27
CA GLN A 99 12.26 7.47 10.30
C GLN A 99 11.74 6.86 11.61
N HIS A 100 11.12 5.67 11.54
CA HIS A 100 10.58 4.96 12.71
C HIS A 100 11.55 3.94 13.34
N CYS A 101 12.60 3.52 12.63
CA CYS A 101 13.57 2.53 13.08
C CYS A 101 14.72 3.14 13.90
N LYS A 102 14.40 3.82 15.00
CA LYS A 102 15.39 4.19 16.01
C LYS A 102 15.52 3.09 17.07
N VAL A 103 16.69 2.88 17.64
CA VAL A 103 16.84 2.05 18.85
C VAL A 103 15.94 2.62 19.94
N TRP A 104 15.28 1.78 20.74
CA TRP A 104 14.51 2.25 21.89
C TRP A 104 15.47 2.66 23.00
N LEU A 105 15.42 3.92 23.39
CA LEU A 105 16.16 4.43 24.54
C LEU A 105 15.29 4.44 25.81
N LYS A 106 15.90 4.61 26.97
CA LYS A 106 15.14 4.69 28.25
C LYS A 106 14.20 5.89 28.25
N GLU A 107 14.62 6.99 27.63
CA GLU A 107 13.83 8.20 27.45
C GLU A 107 12.62 7.95 26.56
N ASP A 108 12.76 7.13 25.52
CA ASP A 108 11.64 6.72 24.65
C ASP A 108 10.62 5.89 25.44
N ASP A 109 11.07 5.01 26.33
CA ASP A 109 10.18 4.20 27.17
C ASP A 109 9.39 5.08 28.16
N ALA A 110 10.04 6.08 28.76
CA ALA A 110 9.35 7.06 29.61
C ALA A 110 8.32 7.87 28.82
N GLN A 111 8.68 8.35 27.61
CA GLN A 111 7.75 9.04 26.73
C GLN A 111 6.58 8.16 26.30
N LEU A 112 6.84 6.88 26.01
CA LEU A 112 5.82 5.89 25.66
C LEU A 112 4.84 5.66 26.82
N ILE A 113 5.32 5.47 28.05
CA ILE A 113 4.48 5.30 29.24
C ILE A 113 3.61 6.55 29.45
N ASN A 114 4.21 7.74 29.36
CA ASN A 114 3.48 9.01 29.47
C ASN A 114 2.44 9.18 28.36
N ALA A 115 2.76 8.79 27.12
CA ALA A 115 1.84 8.85 25.99
C ALA A 115 0.66 7.87 26.15
N VAL A 116 0.88 6.70 26.72
CA VAL A 116 -0.17 5.72 27.03
C VAL A 116 -1.09 6.24 28.13
N ASN A 117 -0.54 6.80 29.20
CA ASN A 117 -1.32 7.33 30.33
C ASN A 117 -2.15 8.57 29.93
N SER A 118 -1.63 9.40 29.03
CA SER A 118 -2.27 10.63 28.55
C SER A 118 -3.23 10.44 27.37
N THR A 119 -3.41 9.20 26.88
CA THR A 119 -4.26 8.93 25.71
C THR A 119 -5.28 7.85 26.07
N PRO A 120 -6.56 7.99 25.66
CA PRO A 120 -7.55 6.94 25.88
C PRO A 120 -7.08 5.57 25.39
N ALA A 121 -7.53 4.51 26.08
CA ALA A 121 -7.09 3.15 25.83
C ALA A 121 -7.24 2.74 24.35
N ARG A 122 -6.29 1.91 23.88
CA ARG A 122 -6.26 1.33 22.52
C ARG A 122 -6.11 2.31 21.35
N GLN A 123 -5.81 3.59 21.61
CA GLN A 123 -5.53 4.59 20.56
C GLN A 123 -4.07 4.52 20.06
N TRP A 124 -3.61 3.33 19.67
CA TRP A 124 -2.20 3.05 19.35
C TRP A 124 -1.62 3.90 18.23
N ARG A 125 -2.45 4.27 17.24
CA ARG A 125 -2.03 5.17 16.16
C ARG A 125 -1.72 6.57 16.69
N LYS A 126 -2.57 7.11 17.57
CA LYS A 126 -2.35 8.44 18.17
C LYS A 126 -1.12 8.45 19.07
N ILE A 127 -0.95 7.39 19.86
CA ILE A 127 0.24 7.20 20.72
C ILE A 127 1.51 7.16 19.85
N GLY A 128 1.51 6.34 18.79
CA GLY A 128 2.62 6.25 17.86
C GLY A 128 2.98 7.60 17.22
N LEU A 129 1.99 8.39 16.82
CA LEU A 129 2.22 9.74 16.29
C LEU A 129 2.89 10.67 17.32
N LYS A 130 2.48 10.63 18.60
CA LYS A 130 3.08 11.45 19.67
C LYS A 130 4.57 11.17 19.88
N ILE A 131 4.98 9.90 19.78
CA ILE A 131 6.38 9.48 20.03
C ILE A 131 7.14 9.19 18.72
N ASN A 132 6.58 9.57 17.57
CA ASN A 132 7.13 9.32 16.24
C ASN A 132 7.48 7.85 15.94
N ARG A 133 6.65 6.91 16.41
CA ARG A 133 6.78 5.46 16.17
C ARG A 133 5.53 4.90 15.50
N THR A 134 5.66 3.74 14.84
CA THR A 134 4.49 3.03 14.32
C THR A 134 3.68 2.40 15.45
N SER A 135 2.37 2.20 15.23
CA SER A 135 1.50 1.54 16.22
C SER A 135 1.98 0.12 16.56
N ASN A 136 2.59 -0.58 15.61
CA ASN A 136 3.10 -1.94 15.81
C ASN A 136 4.33 -1.95 16.72
N GLU A 137 5.24 -1.00 16.54
CA GLU A 137 6.42 -0.85 17.41
C GLU A 137 6.01 -0.51 18.84
N VAL A 138 5.06 0.43 19.00
CA VAL A 138 4.46 0.79 20.29
C VAL A 138 3.91 -0.43 21.02
N ILE A 139 3.04 -1.21 20.35
CA ILE A 139 2.43 -2.41 20.93
C ILE A 139 3.50 -3.45 21.30
N LYS A 140 4.47 -3.68 20.41
CA LYS A 140 5.56 -4.63 20.64
C LYS A 140 6.42 -4.22 21.84
N ARG A 141 6.77 -2.93 21.94
CA ARG A 141 7.58 -2.40 23.03
C ARG A 141 6.86 -2.44 24.36
N LEU A 142 5.58 -2.05 24.41
CA LEU A 142 4.77 -2.14 25.63
C LEU A 142 4.65 -3.57 26.15
N LYS A 143 4.52 -4.55 25.25
CA LYS A 143 4.56 -5.97 25.65
C LYS A 143 5.90 -6.31 26.29
N GLN A 144 7.02 -5.94 25.66
CA GLN A 144 8.36 -6.17 26.22
C GLN A 144 8.53 -5.51 27.59
N LEU A 145 8.10 -4.26 27.75
CA LEU A 145 8.19 -3.55 29.03
C LEU A 145 7.38 -4.22 30.13
N LYS A 146 6.17 -4.69 29.84
CA LYS A 146 5.34 -5.45 30.80
C LYS A 146 6.01 -6.76 31.22
N TYR A 147 6.54 -7.52 30.27
CA TYR A 147 7.27 -8.74 30.60
C TYR A 147 8.58 -8.45 31.34
N SER A 148 9.21 -7.29 31.14
CA SER A 148 10.39 -6.87 31.90
C SER A 148 10.06 -6.41 33.32
N THR A 149 8.91 -5.78 33.57
CA THR A 149 8.46 -5.44 34.92
C THR A 149 8.00 -6.69 35.68
N ASP A 150 7.26 -7.59 35.04
CA ASP A 150 6.81 -8.84 35.65
C ASP A 150 8.00 -9.80 35.93
N ALA A 151 9.05 -9.78 35.09
CA ALA A 151 10.29 -10.53 35.33
C ALA A 151 11.19 -9.93 36.42
N LEU A 152 11.04 -8.64 36.74
CA LEU A 152 11.73 -7.99 37.86
C LEU A 152 10.94 -8.12 39.17
N ASP A 153 9.61 -8.28 39.11
CA ASP A 153 8.74 -8.55 40.26
C ASP A 153 8.79 -10.01 40.74
N GLN A 154 9.42 -10.94 40.01
CA GLN A 154 9.69 -12.29 40.55
C GLN A 154 10.77 -12.32 41.66
N ASN A 155 11.36 -11.17 42.02
CA ASN A 155 12.24 -11.02 43.19
C ASN A 155 11.64 -10.15 44.31
N LYS A 156 10.35 -9.79 44.23
CA LYS A 156 9.64 -9.14 45.33
C LYS A 156 8.21 -9.64 45.39
N PHE A 157 7.98 -10.67 46.19
CA PHE A 157 7.16 -10.66 47.41
C PHE A 157 7.13 -12.13 47.95
N PRO A 158 6.93 -12.31 49.27
CA PRO A 158 7.36 -13.48 50.06
C PRO A 158 6.69 -14.81 49.70
#